data_AF-A0A1P8TJA1-F1
#
_entry.id   AF-A0A1P8TJA1-F1
#
_cell.length_a   1.000
_cell.length_b   1.000
_cell.length_c   1.000
_cell.angle_alpha   90.00
_cell.angle_beta   90.00
_cell.angle_gamma   90.00
#
_symmetry.space_group_name_H-M   'P 1'
#
loop_
_entity.id
_entity.type
_entity.pdbx_description
1 polymer ?
#
loop_
_entity_poly.entity_id
_entity_poly.type
_entity_poly.pdbx_seq_one_letter_code
_entity_poly.pdbx_strand_id
1 'polypeptide(L)'
;MEAVAASVIAVLGTLLGAGVTHSFQRRTVERTEAFTRSERLRQERIDAYCAYAGALVNYRRILVDRWFSRMEDREEQEEIRFRSYEMRSEAQEALFRVQLLSGDEELVRLAGETLEQVATVHTSADREELAERRRVTRDAVNHFVATAKRHV
;
A
#
# COMPACT_ATOMS: atom_id res chain seq x y z
N MET A 1 -53.89 -3.81 46.48
CA MET A 1 -53.56 -4.41 45.17
C MET A 1 -52.83 -3.45 44.23
N GLU A 2 -53.06 -2.14 44.28
CA GLU A 2 -52.42 -1.16 43.38
C GLU A 2 -50.89 -1.04 43.52
N ALA A 3 -50.35 -1.08 44.74
CA ALA A 3 -48.90 -0.95 44.96
C ALA A 3 -48.08 -2.11 44.34
N VAL A 4 -48.67 -3.30 44.28
CA VAL A 4 -48.06 -4.48 43.65
C VAL A 4 -48.09 -4.35 42.12
N ALA A 5 -49.18 -3.80 41.56
CA ALA A 5 -49.25 -3.53 40.13
C ALA A 5 -48.22 -2.46 39.70
N ALA A 6 -48.07 -1.39 40.51
CA ALA A 6 -47.11 -0.34 40.24
C ALA A 6 -45.65 -0.82 40.28
N SER A 7 -45.28 -1.68 41.25
CA SER A 7 -43.92 -2.22 41.35
C SER A 7 -43.57 -3.16 40.20
N VAL A 8 -44.52 -4.00 39.76
CA VAL A 8 -44.34 -4.89 38.61
C VAL A 8 -44.12 -4.08 37.32
N ILE A 9 -44.91 -3.03 37.11
CA ILE A 9 -44.76 -2.14 35.94
C ILE A 9 -43.39 -1.43 35.95
N ALA A 10 -42.93 -0.97 37.12
CA ALA A 10 -41.62 -0.32 37.25
C ALA A 10 -40.45 -1.26 36.91
N VAL A 11 -40.49 -2.52 37.38
CA VAL A 11 -39.46 -3.52 37.05
C VAL A 11 -39.49 -3.87 35.57
N LEU A 12 -40.68 -4.03 34.98
CA LEU A 12 -40.84 -4.29 33.54
C LEU A 12 -40.30 -3.13 32.70
N GLY A 13 -40.59 -1.87 33.08
CA GLY A 13 -40.04 -0.69 32.42
C GLY A 13 -38.51 -0.62 32.50
N THR A 14 -37.94 -1.04 33.62
CA THR A 14 -36.48 -1.06 33.83
C THR A 14 -35.81 -2.18 33.02
N LEU A 15 -36.40 -3.38 32.99
CA LEU A 15 -35.91 -4.51 32.20
C LEU A 15 -36.03 -4.24 30.69
N LEU A 16 -37.13 -3.64 30.25
CA LEU A 16 -37.31 -3.20 28.86
C LEU A 16 -36.29 -2.12 28.48
N GLY A 17 -36.10 -1.11 29.33
CA GLY A 17 -35.10 -0.06 29.11
C GLY A 17 -33.67 -0.61 29.02
N ALA A 18 -33.31 -1.55 29.91
CA ALA A 18 -32.00 -2.21 29.90
C ALA A 18 -31.79 -3.08 28.65
N GLY A 19 -32.80 -3.86 28.25
CA GLY A 19 -32.74 -4.70 27.06
C GLY A 19 -32.62 -3.90 25.76
N VAL A 20 -33.37 -2.81 25.63
CA VAL A 20 -33.29 -1.91 24.47
C VAL A 20 -31.91 -1.25 24.41
N THR A 21 -31.43 -0.70 25.53
CA THR A 21 -30.10 -0.05 25.61
C THR A 21 -28.98 -1.04 25.24
N HIS A 22 -29.04 -2.27 25.75
CA HIS A 22 -28.04 -3.29 25.46
C HIS A 22 -28.01 -3.69 23.98
N SER A 23 -29.17 -3.80 23.33
CA SER A 23 -29.26 -4.10 21.89
C SER A 23 -28.69 -2.96 21.02
N PHE A 24 -28.96 -1.71 21.40
CA PHE A 24 -28.39 -0.54 20.71
C PHE A 24 -26.89 -0.40 20.93
N GLN A 25 -26.39 -0.68 22.14
CA GLN A 25 -24.96 -0.69 22.44
C GLN A 25 -24.24 -1.75 21.61
N ARG A 26 -24.78 -2.97 21.55
CA ARG A 26 -24.20 -4.07 20.77
C ARG A 26 -24.12 -3.75 19.27
N ARG A 27 -25.17 -3.18 18.68
CA ARG A 27 -25.14 -2.75 17.26
C ARG A 27 -24.17 -1.61 17.00
N THR A 28 -24.01 -0.68 17.94
CA THR A 28 -23.05 0.43 17.82
C THR A 28 -21.61 -0.08 17.91
N VAL A 29 -21.34 -1.04 18.81
CA VAL A 29 -20.02 -1.70 18.93
C VAL A 29 -19.69 -2.47 17.66
N GLU A 30 -20.60 -3.32 17.17
CA GLU A 30 -20.39 -4.10 15.93
C GLU A 30 -20.16 -3.18 14.70
N ARG A 31 -20.90 -2.08 14.57
CA ARG A 31 -20.69 -1.09 13.50
C ARG A 31 -19.37 -0.35 13.63
N THR A 32 -18.98 0.01 14.85
CA THR A 32 -17.72 0.72 15.12
C THR A 32 -16.52 -0.19 14.86
N GLU A 33 -16.60 -1.47 15.22
CA GLU A 33 -15.56 -2.47 14.95
C GLU A 33 -15.39 -2.71 13.45
N ALA A 34 -16.49 -2.91 12.71
CA ALA A 34 -16.45 -3.10 11.26
C ALA A 34 -15.85 -1.87 10.54
N PHE A 35 -16.28 -0.67 10.94
CA PHE A 35 -15.74 0.59 10.41
C PHE A 35 -14.25 0.73 10.70
N THR A 36 -13.84 0.52 11.96
CA THR A 36 -12.42 0.61 12.38
C THR A 36 -11.55 -0.39 11.63
N ARG A 37 -12.04 -1.62 11.42
CA ARG A 37 -11.31 -2.65 10.66
C ARG A 37 -11.14 -2.26 9.18
N SER A 38 -12.19 -1.70 8.57
CA SER A 38 -12.13 -1.25 7.18
C SER A 38 -11.18 -0.06 6.98
N GLU A 39 -11.24 0.93 7.87
CA GLU A 39 -10.32 2.08 7.83
C GLU A 39 -8.88 1.66 8.10
N ARG A 40 -8.65 0.70 9.00
CA ARG A 40 -7.31 0.15 9.24
C ARG A 40 -6.75 -0.54 8.00
N LEU A 41 -7.53 -1.40 7.34
CA LEU A 41 -7.09 -2.05 6.10
C LEU A 41 -6.83 -1.03 4.99
N ARG A 42 -7.68 0.00 4.88
CA ARG A 42 -7.50 1.10 3.94
C ARG A 42 -6.15 1.81 4.17
N GLN A 43 -5.83 2.14 5.41
CA GLN A 43 -4.58 2.78 5.76
C GLN A 43 -3.36 1.88 5.50
N GLU A 44 -3.43 0.61 5.89
CA GLU A 44 -2.36 -0.38 5.63
C GLU A 44 -2.08 -0.52 4.13
N ARG A 45 -3.11 -0.48 3.27
CA ARG A 45 -2.96 -0.47 1.82
C ARG A 45 -2.32 0.82 1.31
N ILE A 46 -2.76 1.99 1.77
CA ILE A 46 -2.15 3.28 1.39
C ILE A 46 -0.66 3.27 1.74
N ASP A 47 -0.31 2.84 2.95
CA ASP A 47 1.07 2.82 3.41
C ASP A 47 1.93 1.87 2.58
N ALA A 48 1.42 0.66 2.27
CA ALA A 48 2.14 -0.30 1.43
C ALA A 48 2.32 0.19 -0.01
N TYR A 49 1.28 0.76 -0.62
CA TYR A 49 1.33 1.25 -2.01
C TYR A 49 2.26 2.47 -2.13
N CYS A 50 2.22 3.38 -1.15
CA CYS A 50 3.14 4.51 -1.08
C CYS A 50 4.59 4.08 -0.86
N ALA A 51 4.83 3.14 0.07
CA ALA A 51 6.17 2.60 0.32
C ALA A 51 6.76 1.95 -0.93
N TYR A 52 5.95 1.16 -1.65
CA TYR A 52 6.39 0.51 -2.88
C TYR A 52 6.70 1.52 -4.01
N ALA A 53 5.82 2.50 -4.24
CA ALA A 53 6.07 3.55 -5.22
C ALA A 53 7.36 4.35 -4.88
N GLY A 54 7.57 4.66 -3.60
CA GLY A 54 8.80 5.30 -3.12
C GLY A 54 10.05 4.46 -3.37
N ALA A 55 9.99 3.17 -3.06
CA ALA A 55 11.10 2.23 -3.29
C ALA A 55 11.45 2.13 -4.79
N LEU A 56 10.46 2.07 -5.69
CA LEU A 56 10.68 2.08 -7.13
C LEU A 56 11.37 3.37 -7.61
N VAL A 57 10.98 4.53 -7.07
CA VAL A 57 11.60 5.82 -7.41
C VAL A 57 13.06 5.85 -6.96
N ASN A 58 13.34 5.39 -5.75
CA ASN A 58 14.70 5.31 -5.20
C ASN A 58 15.57 4.32 -5.99
N TYR A 59 15.02 3.14 -6.31
CA TYR A 59 15.70 2.13 -7.10
C TYR A 59 16.01 2.64 -8.52
N ARG A 60 15.05 3.29 -9.18
CA ARG A 60 15.30 3.91 -10.48
C ARG A 60 16.39 4.97 -10.41
N ARG A 61 16.42 5.79 -9.35
CA ARG A 61 17.45 6.83 -9.18
C ARG A 61 18.86 6.22 -9.16
N ILE A 62 19.08 5.17 -8.38
CA ILE A 62 20.40 4.53 -8.31
C ILE A 62 20.76 3.80 -9.62
N LEU A 63 19.78 3.28 -10.37
CA LEU A 63 20.03 2.69 -11.68
C LEU A 63 20.42 3.71 -12.75
N VAL A 64 19.86 4.92 -12.69
CA VAL A 64 20.30 6.03 -13.56
C VAL A 64 21.72 6.45 -13.21
N ASP A 65 22.04 6.57 -11.92
CA ASP A 65 23.40 6.90 -11.48
C ASP A 65 24.41 5.82 -11.88
N ARG A 66 24.02 4.54 -11.73
CA ARG A 66 24.79 3.39 -12.22
C ARG A 66 25.07 3.45 -13.72
N TRP A 67 24.10 3.90 -14.51
CA TRP A 67 24.29 4.09 -15.94
C TRP A 67 25.34 5.16 -16.24
N PHE A 68 25.25 6.32 -15.58
CA PHE A 68 26.23 7.40 -15.75
C PHE A 68 27.63 7.01 -15.28
N SER A 69 27.72 6.36 -14.11
CA SER A 69 28.98 5.85 -13.57
C SER A 69 29.68 4.89 -14.55
N ARG A 70 28.92 4.00 -15.22
CA ARG A 70 29.46 3.11 -16.28
C ARG A 70 29.90 3.87 -17.53
N MET A 71 29.14 4.88 -17.96
CA MET A 71 29.46 5.66 -19.17
C MET A 71 30.69 6.55 -19.00
N GLU A 72 30.92 7.02 -17.77
CA GLU A 72 31.99 7.93 -17.41
C GLU A 72 33.19 7.22 -16.75
N ASP A 73 33.15 5.88 -16.65
CA ASP A 73 34.18 5.04 -16.02
C ASP A 73 34.60 5.53 -14.62
N ARG A 74 33.61 5.85 -13.78
CA ARG A 74 33.85 6.39 -12.43
C ARG A 74 34.37 5.31 -11.49
N GLU A 75 35.33 5.65 -10.64
CA GLU A 75 35.90 4.75 -9.63
C GLU A 75 34.86 4.14 -8.67
N GLU A 76 33.78 4.88 -8.37
CA GLU A 76 32.69 4.47 -7.46
C GLU A 76 31.71 3.44 -8.05
N GLN A 77 31.96 2.92 -9.27
CA GLN A 77 31.03 2.04 -9.97
C GLN A 77 30.64 0.78 -9.17
N GLU A 78 31.58 0.20 -8.42
CA GLU A 78 31.31 -0.98 -7.61
C GLU A 78 30.38 -0.67 -6.42
N GLU A 79 30.61 0.46 -5.74
CA GLU A 79 29.76 0.92 -4.64
C GLU A 79 28.34 1.19 -5.14
N ILE A 80 28.20 1.91 -6.25
CA ILE A 80 26.88 2.21 -6.86
C ILE A 80 26.17 0.91 -7.27
N ARG A 81 26.91 -0.08 -7.78
CA ARG A 81 26.36 -1.40 -8.10
C ARG A 81 25.84 -2.11 -6.84
N PHE A 82 26.60 -2.11 -5.75
CA PHE A 82 26.17 -2.70 -4.49
C PHE A 82 24.90 -2.03 -3.94
N ARG A 83 24.88 -0.70 -3.88
CA ARG A 83 23.70 0.08 -3.48
C ARG A 83 22.49 -0.19 -4.37
N SER A 84 22.70 -0.48 -5.66
CA SER A 84 21.61 -0.88 -6.56
C SER A 84 20.98 -2.21 -6.17
N TYR A 85 21.72 -3.12 -5.55
CA TYR A 85 21.16 -4.37 -5.03
C TYR A 85 20.35 -4.15 -3.75
N GLU A 86 20.80 -3.28 -2.85
CA GLU A 86 20.05 -2.90 -1.65
C GLU A 86 18.70 -2.28 -2.01
N MET A 87 18.70 -1.27 -2.90
CA MET A 87 17.47 -0.62 -3.35
C MET A 87 16.54 -1.58 -4.11
N ARG A 88 17.10 -2.57 -4.82
CA ARG A 88 16.29 -3.63 -5.46
C ARG A 88 15.59 -4.48 -4.40
N SER A 89 16.31 -4.89 -3.36
CA SER A 89 15.77 -5.70 -2.26
C SER A 89 14.65 -4.94 -1.53
N GLU A 90 14.83 -3.65 -1.25
CA GLU A 90 13.78 -2.80 -0.65
C GLU A 90 12.53 -2.73 -1.54
N ALA A 91 12.70 -2.57 -2.85
CA ALA A 91 11.58 -2.57 -3.79
C ALA A 91 10.88 -3.93 -3.86
N GLN A 92 11.61 -5.04 -3.78
CA GLN A 92 11.04 -6.38 -3.71
C GLN A 92 10.27 -6.63 -2.41
N GLU A 93 10.81 -6.21 -1.27
CA GLU A 93 10.12 -6.33 0.01
C GLU A 93 8.80 -5.56 0.00
N ALA A 94 8.82 -4.32 -0.51
CA ALA A 94 7.62 -3.52 -0.65
C ALA A 94 6.62 -4.14 -1.65
N LEU A 95 7.09 -4.78 -2.74
CA LEU A 95 6.22 -5.54 -3.65
C LEU A 95 5.51 -6.70 -2.94
N PHE A 96 6.20 -7.43 -2.06
CA PHE A 96 5.56 -8.50 -1.28
C PHE A 96 4.42 -7.96 -0.40
N ARG A 97 4.57 -6.76 0.17
CA ARG A 97 3.48 -6.12 0.93
C ARG A 97 2.29 -5.76 0.04
N VAL A 98 2.53 -5.27 -1.18
CA VAL A 98 1.48 -5.03 -2.18
C VAL A 98 0.73 -6.33 -2.50
N GLN A 99 1.46 -7.43 -2.71
CA GLN A 99 0.89 -8.76 -3.00
C GLN A 99 0.04 -9.32 -1.86
N LEU A 100 0.45 -9.07 -0.61
CA LEU A 100 -0.28 -9.54 0.57
C LEU A 100 -1.57 -8.73 0.84
N LEU A 101 -1.57 -7.44 0.53
CA LEU A 101 -2.68 -6.54 0.87
C LEU A 101 -3.66 -6.29 -0.27
N SER A 102 -3.25 -6.58 -1.51
CA SER A 102 -4.10 -6.50 -2.70
C SER A 102 -4.85 -7.81 -2.94
N GLY A 103 -6.17 -7.73 -3.12
CA GLY A 103 -6.96 -8.83 -3.67
C GLY A 103 -7.12 -8.79 -5.19
N ASP A 104 -6.57 -7.76 -5.85
CA ASP A 104 -6.65 -7.57 -7.29
C ASP A 104 -5.38 -8.12 -7.97
N GLU A 105 -5.56 -9.16 -8.80
CA GLU A 105 -4.49 -9.81 -9.56
C GLU A 105 -3.89 -8.91 -10.65
N GLU A 106 -4.69 -8.03 -11.26
CA GLU A 106 -4.22 -7.06 -12.25
C GLU A 106 -3.28 -6.05 -11.60
N LEU A 107 -3.63 -5.53 -10.42
CA LEU A 107 -2.77 -4.62 -9.67
C LEU A 107 -1.44 -5.30 -9.28
N VAL A 108 -1.49 -6.56 -8.85
CA VAL A 108 -0.29 -7.33 -8.49
C VAL A 108 0.60 -7.57 -9.70
N ARG A 109 0.03 -7.96 -10.84
CA ARG A 109 0.76 -8.13 -12.10
C ARG A 109 1.41 -6.82 -12.54
N LEU A 110 0.65 -5.73 -12.54
CA LEU A 110 1.13 -4.40 -12.90
C LEU A 110 2.30 -3.96 -12.01
N ALA A 111 2.23 -4.22 -10.71
CA ALA A 111 3.32 -3.93 -9.78
C ALA A 111 4.59 -4.71 -10.18
N GLY A 112 4.47 -6.04 -10.38
CA GLY A 112 5.59 -6.87 -10.83
C GLY A 112 6.25 -6.37 -12.12
N GLU A 113 5.44 -6.11 -13.14
CA GLU A 113 5.92 -5.58 -14.44
C GLU A 113 6.62 -4.23 -14.29
N THR A 114 6.13 -3.36 -13.41
CA THR A 114 6.76 -2.06 -13.16
C THR A 114 8.15 -2.23 -12.55
N LEU A 115 8.33 -3.15 -11.61
CA LEU A 115 9.65 -3.45 -11.04
C LEU A 115 10.62 -3.98 -12.09
N GLU A 116 10.16 -4.87 -12.96
CA GLU A 116 10.96 -5.42 -14.06
C GLU A 116 11.39 -4.32 -15.04
N GLN A 117 10.46 -3.45 -15.44
CA GLN A 117 10.78 -2.31 -16.30
C GLN A 117 11.82 -1.39 -15.66
N VAL A 118 11.66 -1.05 -14.37
CA VAL A 118 12.64 -0.24 -13.64
C VAL A 118 14.02 -0.90 -13.62
N ALA A 119 14.09 -2.22 -13.39
CA ALA A 119 15.34 -2.96 -13.31
C ALA A 119 16.19 -2.87 -14.58
N THR A 120 15.58 -2.64 -15.74
CA THR A 120 16.27 -2.54 -17.04
C THR A 120 16.84 -1.15 -17.34
N VAL A 121 16.56 -0.11 -16.54
CA VAL A 121 16.99 1.27 -16.87
C VAL A 121 18.51 1.40 -17.07
N HIS A 122 19.30 0.69 -16.26
CA HIS A 122 20.76 0.75 -16.32
C HIS A 122 21.38 0.06 -17.56
N THR A 123 20.61 -0.75 -18.30
CA THR A 123 21.09 -1.48 -19.48
C THR A 123 21.01 -0.66 -20.77
N SER A 124 20.65 0.62 -20.68
CA SER A 124 20.54 1.51 -21.84
C SER A 124 21.88 1.68 -22.55
N ALA A 125 21.88 1.61 -23.87
CA ALA A 125 23.06 1.75 -24.70
C ALA A 125 23.54 3.21 -24.74
N ASP A 126 22.59 4.15 -24.85
CA ASP A 126 22.88 5.57 -25.00
C ASP A 126 21.93 6.46 -24.18
N ARG A 127 22.13 7.79 -24.32
CA ARG A 127 21.35 8.81 -23.59
C ARG A 127 19.90 8.89 -24.06
N GLU A 128 19.62 8.58 -25.32
CA GLU A 128 18.26 8.63 -25.88
C GLU A 128 17.43 7.47 -25.33
N GLU A 129 17.99 6.25 -25.36
CA GLU A 129 17.37 5.07 -24.77
C GLU A 129 17.18 5.22 -23.25
N LEU A 130 18.16 5.81 -22.55
CA LEU A 130 18.01 6.12 -21.13
C LEU A 130 16.85 7.10 -20.89
N ALA A 131 16.74 8.16 -21.70
CA ALA A 131 15.67 9.15 -21.57
C ALA A 131 14.30 8.50 -21.78
N GLU A 132 14.17 7.64 -22.79
CA GLU A 132 12.93 6.93 -23.06
C GLU A 132 12.58 5.93 -21.94
N ARG A 133 13.54 5.12 -21.47
CA ARG A 133 13.30 4.21 -20.34
C ARG A 133 12.94 4.95 -19.06
N ARG A 134 13.54 6.13 -18.81
CA ARG A 134 13.15 6.98 -17.66
C ARG A 134 11.71 7.48 -17.78
N ARG A 135 11.27 7.83 -18.99
CA ARG A 135 9.88 8.24 -19.27
C ARG A 135 8.92 7.07 -19.07
N VAL A 136 9.17 5.93 -19.72
CA VAL A 136 8.36 4.71 -19.64
C VAL A 136 8.19 4.25 -18.19
N THR A 137 9.29 4.13 -17.45
CA THR A 137 9.23 3.69 -16.04
C THR A 137 8.53 4.69 -15.12
N ARG A 138 8.61 5.99 -15.41
CA ARG A 138 7.82 7.00 -14.67
C ARG A 138 6.34 6.84 -14.94
N ASP A 139 5.98 6.65 -16.20
CA ASP A 139 4.59 6.49 -16.61
C ASP A 139 4.02 5.18 -16.03
N ALA A 140 4.83 4.10 -15.95
CA ALA A 140 4.47 2.84 -15.29
C ALA A 140 4.23 2.99 -13.78
N VAL A 141 5.14 3.67 -13.05
CA VAL A 141 4.95 3.96 -11.61
C VAL A 141 3.68 4.79 -11.37
N ASN A 142 3.43 5.80 -12.21
CA ASN A 142 2.22 6.61 -12.11
C ASN A 142 0.95 5.79 -12.41
N HIS A 143 1.01 4.88 -13.38
CA HIS A 143 -0.08 3.99 -13.72
C HIS A 143 -0.38 2.99 -12.58
N PHE A 144 0.66 2.45 -11.93
CA PHE A 144 0.51 1.66 -10.72
C PHE A 144 -0.22 2.45 -9.62
N VAL A 145 0.23 3.68 -9.30
CA VAL A 145 -0.41 4.50 -8.26
C VAL A 145 -1.87 4.83 -8.60
N ALA A 146 -2.16 5.17 -9.86
CA ALA A 146 -3.51 5.47 -10.32
C ALA A 146 -4.44 4.24 -10.22
N THR A 147 -3.91 3.05 -10.49
CA THR A 147 -4.62 1.77 -10.36
C THR A 147 -4.83 1.43 -8.88
N ALA A 148 -3.78 1.52 -8.06
CA ALA A 148 -3.80 1.28 -6.62
C ALA A 148 -4.83 2.16 -5.89
N LYS A 149 -5.01 3.41 -6.32
CA LYS A 149 -6.01 4.35 -5.78
C LYS A 149 -7.44 3.79 -5.81
N ARG A 150 -7.77 2.85 -6.69
CA ARG A 150 -9.10 2.23 -6.78
C ARG A 150 -9.36 1.17 -5.70
N HIS A 151 -8.33 0.76 -4.96
CA HIS A 151 -8.37 -0.31 -3.95
C HIS A 151 -8.24 0.20 -2.51
N VAL A 152 -8.18 1.52 -2.34
CA VAL A 152 -8.15 2.25 -1.07
C VAL A 152 -9.39 3.12 -0.97
#